data_AF-A0A1N7MWL5-F1
#
_entry.id   AF-A0A1N7MWL5-F1
#
_cell.length_a   1.000
_cell.length_b   1.000
_cell.length_c   1.000
_cell.angle_alpha   90.00
_cell.angle_beta   90.00
_cell.angle_gamma   90.00
#
_symmetry.space_group_name_H-M   'P 1'
#
loop_
_entity.id
_entity.type
_entity.pdbx_description
1 polymer ?
#
loop_
_entity_poly.entity_id
_entity_poly.type
_entity_poly.pdbx_seq_one_letter_code
_entity_poly.pdbx_strand_id
1 'polypeptide(L)'
;MRIAVGIILSLIVPGLGQFVNGQRIKGSVFLLLDLLFIVVKNGLSIAPLLILYVVALADAIIFGLRIQRGEFSAPSGRNWVIEVILVTVVAGGLTMGVDELTKSYFASRLNPGGDPVDVEEKQKITAEAETYLKKKYGMDFTVNKVKYTWQTGKYTMRGRAQNEKTDFLVERDENGDFIDSYFFHLMSRDARKELEPQMKGEFPDVLNWEVTVWVEERVEKEVAGESPSLKVLRGKTQDYKEKLRINVVKKVGDSSVGEEAKRLSSLFDYLNGNKIQASVQVNYYDPSIKQKGIQKIDFQKQLRYDQYLTASLEVNDISAFQSTEAIEDAIEVYD
;
A
#
# COMPACT_ATOMS: atom_id res chain seq x y z
N MET A 1 -31.27 -29.20 -22.49
CA MET A 1 -30.06 -28.97 -23.30
C MET A 1 -29.75 -27.49 -23.51
N ARG A 2 -30.72 -26.68 -23.96
CA ARG A 2 -30.53 -25.22 -24.18
C ARG A 2 -29.97 -24.46 -22.98
N ILE A 3 -30.50 -24.71 -21.78
CA ILE A 3 -30.01 -24.08 -20.54
C ILE A 3 -28.53 -24.41 -20.31
N ALA A 4 -28.14 -25.67 -20.47
CA ALA A 4 -26.75 -26.09 -20.32
C ALA A 4 -25.83 -25.41 -21.34
N VAL A 5 -26.26 -25.30 -22.60
CA VAL A 5 -25.51 -24.58 -23.65
C VAL A 5 -25.41 -23.10 -23.32
N GLY A 6 -26.49 -22.47 -22.85
CA GLY A 6 -26.50 -21.06 -22.44
C GLY A 6 -25.56 -20.79 -21.27
N ILE A 7 -25.54 -21.67 -20.27
CA ILE A 7 -24.62 -21.60 -19.13
C ILE A 7 -23.17 -21.69 -19.60
N ILE A 8 -22.84 -22.71 -20.39
CA ILE A 8 -21.47 -22.93 -20.88
C ILE A 8 -21.01 -21.72 -21.69
N LEU A 9 -21.84 -21.22 -22.61
CA LEU A 9 -21.45 -20.09 -23.43
C LEU A 9 -21.32 -18.78 -22.63
N SER A 10 -22.16 -18.53 -21.62
CA SER A 10 -22.00 -17.38 -20.71
C SER A 10 -20.72 -17.44 -19.86
N LEU A 11 -20.19 -18.63 -19.59
CA LEU A 11 -18.91 -18.81 -18.90
C LEU A 11 -17.70 -18.57 -19.82
N ILE A 12 -17.88 -18.64 -21.14
CA ILE A 12 -16.82 -18.36 -22.10
C ILE A 12 -16.75 -16.85 -22.36
N VAL A 13 -17.87 -16.26 -22.82
CA VAL A 13 -17.98 -14.81 -23.03
C VAL A 13 -19.34 -14.33 -22.49
N PRO A 14 -19.38 -13.29 -21.63
CA PRO A 14 -20.60 -12.68 -21.16
C PRO A 14 -21.49 -12.24 -22.32
N GLY A 15 -22.77 -12.62 -22.29
CA GLY A 15 -23.74 -12.29 -23.32
C GLY A 15 -24.05 -13.42 -24.30
N LEU A 16 -23.20 -14.43 -24.45
CA LEU A 16 -23.47 -15.55 -25.38
C LEU A 16 -24.66 -16.41 -24.94
N GLY A 17 -24.86 -16.63 -23.63
CA GLY A 17 -26.04 -17.34 -23.13
C GLY A 17 -27.35 -16.57 -23.39
N GLN A 18 -27.30 -15.25 -23.43
CA GLN A 18 -28.44 -14.41 -23.80
C GLN A 18 -28.79 -14.58 -25.29
N PHE A 19 -27.80 -14.73 -26.18
CA PHE A 19 -28.05 -15.09 -27.59
C PHE A 19 -28.67 -16.49 -27.74
N VAL A 20 -28.24 -17.46 -26.94
CA VAL A 20 -28.88 -18.78 -26.88
C VAL A 20 -30.35 -18.67 -26.50
N ASN A 21 -30.68 -17.75 -25.59
CA ASN A 21 -32.05 -17.48 -25.15
C ASN A 21 -32.84 -16.53 -26.09
N GLY A 22 -32.25 -16.07 -27.20
CA GLY A 22 -32.88 -15.16 -28.16
C GLY A 22 -32.88 -13.68 -27.77
N GLN A 23 -32.17 -13.32 -26.69
CA GLN A 23 -32.10 -11.96 -26.16
C GLN A 23 -30.93 -11.17 -26.77
N ARG A 24 -31.04 -10.88 -28.07
CA ARG A 24 -29.96 -10.27 -28.86
C ARG A 24 -29.44 -8.95 -28.27
N ILE A 25 -30.33 -8.03 -27.89
CA ILE A 25 -29.95 -6.71 -27.34
C ILE A 25 -29.15 -6.87 -26.05
N LYS A 26 -29.65 -7.69 -25.10
CA LYS A 26 -28.95 -7.96 -23.85
C LYS A 26 -27.60 -8.64 -24.08
N GLY A 27 -27.56 -9.62 -24.99
CA GLY A 27 -26.32 -10.29 -25.39
C GLY A 27 -25.28 -9.30 -25.92
N SER A 28 -25.68 -8.38 -26.80
CA SER A 28 -24.81 -7.32 -27.31
C SER A 28 -24.33 -6.37 -26.21
N VAL A 29 -25.19 -5.98 -25.27
CA VAL A 29 -24.81 -5.11 -24.14
C VAL A 29 -23.78 -5.81 -23.24
N PHE A 30 -24.00 -7.08 -22.89
CA PHE A 30 -23.04 -7.84 -22.09
C PHE A 30 -21.70 -7.99 -22.81
N LEU A 31 -21.70 -8.22 -24.12
CA LEU A 31 -20.48 -8.31 -24.92
C LEU A 31 -19.73 -6.96 -24.96
N LEU A 32 -20.42 -5.83 -25.13
CA LEU A 32 -19.77 -4.51 -25.09
C LEU A 32 -19.17 -4.21 -23.71
N LEU A 33 -19.88 -4.57 -22.64
CA LEU A 33 -19.36 -4.45 -21.28
C LEU A 33 -18.16 -5.36 -21.02
N ASP A 34 -18.15 -6.57 -21.60
CA ASP A 34 -17.01 -7.49 -21.54
C ASP A 34 -15.77 -6.84 -22.16
N LEU A 35 -15.88 -6.32 -23.38
CA LEU A 35 -14.77 -5.61 -24.05
C LEU A 35 -14.27 -4.41 -23.23
N LEU A 36 -15.18 -3.61 -22.65
CA LEU A 36 -14.81 -2.48 -21.81
C LEU A 36 -14.10 -2.93 -20.52
N PHE A 37 -14.60 -3.98 -19.87
CA PHE A 37 -14.01 -4.49 -18.63
C PHE A 37 -12.71 -5.27 -18.84
N ILE A 38 -12.43 -5.78 -20.04
CA ILE A 38 -11.11 -6.29 -20.40
C ILE A 38 -10.07 -5.16 -20.38
N VAL A 39 -10.44 -3.96 -20.85
CA VAL A 39 -9.57 -2.78 -20.77
C VAL A 39 -9.33 -2.40 -19.30
N VAL A 40 -10.39 -2.36 -18.49
CA VAL A 40 -10.29 -2.05 -17.05
C VAL A 40 -9.49 -3.12 -16.29
N LYS A 41 -9.65 -4.41 -16.62
CA LYS A 41 -8.92 -5.53 -15.99
C LYS A 41 -7.41 -5.37 -16.12
N ASN A 42 -6.95 -5.00 -17.31
CA ASN A 42 -5.53 -4.88 -17.58
C ASN A 42 -4.94 -3.55 -17.07
N GLY A 43 -5.76 -2.57 -16.71
CA GLY A 43 -5.31 -1.27 -16.19
C GLY A 43 -5.52 -1.03 -14.69
N LEU A 44 -6.55 -1.63 -14.07
CA LEU A 44 -7.03 -1.26 -12.73
C LEU A 44 -7.37 -2.46 -11.84
N SER A 45 -8.35 -3.27 -12.23
CA SER A 45 -8.85 -4.37 -11.40
C SER A 45 -9.65 -5.38 -12.21
N ILE A 46 -9.48 -6.66 -11.89
CA ILE A 46 -10.25 -7.76 -12.48
C ILE A 46 -11.68 -7.87 -11.91
N ALA A 47 -11.97 -7.22 -10.79
CA ALA A 47 -13.23 -7.39 -10.07
C ALA A 47 -14.49 -7.05 -10.91
N PRO A 48 -14.55 -5.94 -11.68
CA PRO A 48 -15.71 -5.62 -12.51
C PRO A 48 -16.01 -6.71 -13.55
N LEU A 49 -14.97 -7.31 -14.13
CA LEU A 49 -15.11 -8.41 -15.09
C LEU A 49 -15.72 -9.64 -14.42
N LEU A 50 -15.22 -10.05 -13.25
CA LEU A 50 -15.78 -11.19 -12.51
C LEU A 50 -17.25 -10.98 -12.14
N ILE A 51 -17.62 -9.77 -11.71
CA ILE A 51 -19.01 -9.41 -11.40
C ILE A 51 -19.87 -9.53 -12.67
N LEU A 52 -19.39 -9.05 -13.82
CA LEU A 52 -20.11 -9.17 -15.09
C LEU A 52 -20.39 -10.62 -15.46
N TYR A 53 -19.40 -11.51 -15.31
CA TYR A 53 -19.56 -12.95 -15.58
C TYR A 53 -20.63 -13.58 -14.67
N VAL A 54 -20.63 -13.26 -13.37
CA VAL A 54 -21.65 -13.76 -12.43
C VAL A 54 -23.04 -13.27 -12.80
N VAL A 55 -23.19 -11.98 -13.12
CA VAL A 55 -24.49 -11.38 -13.52
C VAL A 55 -24.99 -11.99 -14.83
N ALA A 56 -24.12 -12.10 -15.85
CA ALA A 56 -24.48 -12.66 -17.14
C ALA A 56 -24.86 -14.15 -17.04
N LEU A 57 -24.19 -14.91 -16.18
CA LEU A 57 -24.53 -16.31 -15.89
C LEU A 57 -25.90 -16.42 -15.19
N ALA A 58 -26.12 -15.62 -14.14
CA ALA A 58 -27.39 -15.63 -13.41
C ALA A 58 -28.57 -15.27 -14.33
N ASP A 59 -28.43 -14.23 -15.16
CA ASP A 59 -29.46 -13.82 -16.12
C ASP A 59 -29.72 -14.94 -17.16
N ALA A 60 -28.67 -15.59 -17.68
CA ALA A 60 -28.82 -16.71 -18.62
C ALA A 60 -29.56 -17.91 -18.01
N ILE A 61 -29.31 -18.23 -16.73
CA ILE A 61 -30.01 -19.28 -15.99
C ILE A 61 -31.48 -18.91 -15.78
N ILE A 62 -31.74 -17.70 -15.26
CA ILE A 62 -33.11 -17.23 -14.97
C ILE A 62 -33.96 -17.27 -16.23
N PHE A 63 -33.47 -16.72 -17.35
CA PHE A 63 -34.23 -16.73 -18.60
C PHE A 63 -34.32 -18.10 -19.25
N GLY A 64 -33.29 -18.93 -19.12
CA GLY A 64 -33.35 -20.33 -19.55
C GLY A 64 -34.47 -21.10 -18.85
N LEU A 65 -34.64 -20.89 -17.55
CA LEU A 65 -35.73 -21.50 -16.75
C LEU A 65 -37.11 -20.95 -17.15
N ARG A 66 -37.24 -19.64 -17.39
CA ARG A 66 -38.50 -19.03 -17.85
C ARG A 66 -38.94 -19.57 -19.23
N ILE A 67 -38.00 -19.76 -20.14
CA ILE A 67 -38.25 -20.40 -21.44
C ILE A 67 -38.72 -21.85 -21.25
N GLN A 68 -38.08 -22.61 -20.34
CA GLN A 68 -38.49 -23.99 -20.05
C GLN A 68 -39.90 -24.07 -19.45
N ARG A 69 -40.29 -23.06 -18.66
CA ARG A 69 -41.65 -22.92 -18.10
C ARG A 69 -42.68 -22.45 -19.12
N GLY A 70 -42.28 -22.16 -20.36
CA GLY A 70 -43.16 -21.68 -21.42
C GLY A 70 -43.56 -20.20 -21.29
N GLU A 71 -42.94 -19.45 -20.37
CA GLU A 71 -43.21 -18.02 -20.17
C GLU A 71 -42.70 -17.16 -21.35
N PHE A 72 -41.76 -17.70 -22.13
CA PHE A 72 -41.19 -17.04 -23.31
C PHE A 72 -40.98 -18.03 -24.45
N SER A 73 -41.30 -17.60 -25.67
CA SER A 73 -40.94 -18.31 -26.89
C SER A 73 -39.45 -18.10 -27.20
N ALA A 74 -38.72 -19.18 -27.37
CA ALA A 74 -37.30 -19.11 -27.68
C ALA A 74 -37.05 -19.49 -29.15
N PRO A 75 -36.05 -18.88 -29.82
CA PRO A 75 -35.77 -19.16 -31.22
C PRO A 75 -35.49 -20.67 -31.45
N SER A 76 -35.95 -21.21 -32.57
CA SER A 76 -35.77 -22.63 -32.92
C SER A 76 -35.42 -22.80 -34.39
N GLY A 77 -34.76 -23.91 -34.73
CA GLY A 77 -34.41 -24.27 -36.11
C GLY A 77 -32.93 -24.09 -36.46
N ARG A 78 -32.56 -24.55 -37.65
CA ARG A 78 -31.16 -24.62 -38.12
C ARG A 78 -30.48 -23.25 -38.20
N ASN A 79 -31.22 -22.23 -38.63
CA ASN A 79 -30.67 -20.87 -38.79
C ASN A 79 -30.25 -20.25 -37.44
N TRP A 80 -30.96 -20.55 -36.36
CA TRP A 80 -30.59 -20.09 -35.02
C TRP A 80 -29.31 -20.76 -34.52
N VAL A 81 -29.14 -22.06 -34.76
CA VAL A 81 -27.91 -22.78 -34.37
C VAL A 81 -26.71 -22.16 -35.09
N ILE A 82 -26.85 -21.85 -36.38
CA ILE A 82 -25.81 -21.20 -37.18
C ILE A 82 -25.50 -19.80 -36.64
N GLU A 83 -26.53 -19.02 -36.28
CA GLU A 83 -26.37 -17.69 -35.67
C GLU A 83 -25.56 -17.76 -34.37
N VAL A 84 -25.89 -18.68 -33.45
CA VAL A 84 -25.18 -18.82 -32.16
C VAL A 84 -23.71 -19.22 -32.37
N ILE A 85 -23.45 -20.15 -33.30
CA ILE A 85 -22.08 -20.56 -33.65
C ILE A 85 -21.30 -19.36 -34.18
N LEU A 86 -21.87 -18.62 -35.14
CA LEU A 86 -21.22 -17.48 -35.77
C LEU A 86 -20.93 -16.37 -34.75
N VAL A 87 -21.90 -16.03 -33.91
CA VAL A 87 -21.74 -15.03 -32.84
C VAL A 87 -20.69 -15.48 -31.83
N THR A 88 -20.62 -16.76 -31.48
CA THR A 88 -19.61 -17.29 -30.55
C THR A 88 -18.19 -17.16 -31.13
N VAL A 89 -18.00 -17.49 -32.41
CA VAL A 89 -16.70 -17.36 -33.08
C VAL A 89 -16.28 -15.89 -33.15
N VAL A 90 -17.19 -15.00 -33.56
CA VAL A 90 -16.90 -13.56 -33.67
C VAL A 90 -16.63 -12.94 -32.30
N ALA A 91 -17.47 -13.22 -31.30
CA ALA A 91 -17.32 -12.73 -29.94
C ALA A 91 -16.01 -13.22 -29.33
N GLY A 92 -15.71 -14.53 -29.42
CA GLY A 92 -14.46 -15.09 -28.92
C GLY A 92 -13.24 -14.45 -29.58
N GLY A 93 -13.26 -14.27 -30.91
CA GLY A 93 -12.20 -13.59 -31.64
C GLY A 93 -12.01 -12.13 -31.22
N LEU A 94 -13.10 -11.38 -31.04
CA LEU A 94 -13.07 -9.99 -30.59
C LEU A 94 -12.54 -9.86 -29.16
N THR A 95 -13.06 -10.67 -28.23
CA THR A 95 -12.62 -10.71 -26.82
C THR A 95 -11.13 -11.03 -26.73
N MET A 96 -10.65 -12.05 -27.46
CA MET A 96 -9.23 -12.41 -27.51
C MET A 96 -8.37 -11.29 -28.14
N GLY A 97 -8.82 -10.72 -29.25
CA GLY A 97 -8.12 -9.64 -29.94
C GLY A 97 -8.00 -8.38 -29.08
N VAL A 98 -9.08 -7.98 -28.39
CA VAL A 98 -9.07 -6.84 -27.47
C VAL A 98 -8.19 -7.13 -26.26
N ASP A 99 -8.25 -8.32 -25.66
CA ASP A 99 -7.39 -8.67 -24.52
C ASP A 99 -5.91 -8.64 -24.92
N GLU A 100 -5.54 -9.17 -26.09
CA GLU A 100 -4.16 -9.17 -26.58
C GLU A 100 -3.67 -7.76 -26.95
N LEU A 101 -4.47 -6.97 -27.67
CA LEU A 101 -4.15 -5.58 -27.98
C LEU A 101 -4.01 -4.75 -26.71
N THR A 102 -4.88 -4.97 -25.74
CA THR A 102 -4.87 -4.22 -24.49
C THR A 102 -3.69 -4.65 -23.63
N LYS A 103 -3.38 -5.95 -23.55
CA LYS A 103 -2.15 -6.46 -22.92
C LYS A 103 -0.90 -5.93 -23.61
N SER A 104 -0.85 -5.86 -24.94
CA SER A 104 0.29 -5.32 -25.69
C SER A 104 0.44 -3.82 -25.46
N TYR A 105 -0.66 -3.07 -25.49
CA TYR A 105 -0.70 -1.64 -25.20
C TYR A 105 -0.26 -1.34 -23.76
N PHE A 106 -0.80 -2.08 -22.79
CA PHE A 106 -0.42 -1.93 -21.40
C PHE A 106 0.98 -2.48 -21.14
N ALA A 107 1.42 -3.59 -21.71
CA ALA A 107 2.78 -4.13 -21.53
C ALA A 107 3.84 -3.23 -22.16
N SER A 108 3.56 -2.60 -23.31
CA SER A 108 4.45 -1.59 -23.91
C SER A 108 4.51 -0.30 -23.09
N ARG A 109 3.46 0.01 -22.32
CA ARG A 109 3.42 1.17 -21.38
C ARG A 109 3.86 0.85 -19.94
N LEU A 110 3.77 -0.42 -19.52
CA LEU A 110 3.97 -0.91 -18.14
C LEU A 110 5.17 -1.87 -18.04
N ASN A 111 6.01 -1.92 -19.07
CA ASN A 111 7.15 -2.83 -19.11
C ASN A 111 7.99 -2.68 -17.82
N PRO A 112 8.12 -3.70 -16.96
CA PRO A 112 8.80 -3.58 -15.67
C PRO A 112 10.33 -3.37 -15.76
N GLY A 113 10.89 -3.28 -16.97
CA GLY A 113 12.31 -3.05 -17.24
C GLY A 113 12.60 -2.03 -18.33
N GLY A 114 11.59 -1.36 -18.87
CA GLY A 114 11.75 -0.30 -19.86
C GLY A 114 10.87 0.87 -19.47
N ASP A 115 11.42 1.84 -18.75
CA ASP A 115 10.76 3.13 -18.64
C ASP A 115 10.51 3.64 -20.07
N PRO A 116 9.31 4.15 -20.38
CA PRO A 116 9.05 4.85 -21.64
C PRO A 116 9.82 6.18 -21.77
N VAL A 117 10.58 6.53 -20.73
CA VAL A 117 11.39 7.73 -20.60
C VAL A 117 12.73 7.48 -21.26
N ASP A 118 13.04 8.31 -22.25
CA ASP A 118 14.32 8.30 -22.95
C ASP A 118 15.49 8.48 -21.95
N VAL A 119 16.66 7.93 -22.28
CA VAL A 119 17.87 8.04 -21.46
C VAL A 119 18.22 9.52 -21.24
N GLU A 120 18.05 10.36 -22.26
CA GLU A 120 18.26 11.80 -22.16
C GLU A 120 17.32 12.46 -21.14
N GLU A 121 16.04 12.09 -21.17
CA GLU A 121 15.06 12.61 -20.22
C GLU A 121 15.36 12.14 -18.80
N LYS A 122 15.75 10.88 -18.60
CA LYS A 122 16.20 10.39 -17.28
C LYS A 122 17.42 11.16 -16.77
N GLN A 123 18.39 11.44 -17.63
CA GLN A 123 19.58 12.22 -17.26
C GLN A 123 19.19 13.65 -16.88
N LYS A 124 18.29 14.28 -17.64
CA LYS A 124 17.76 15.61 -17.33
C LYS A 124 17.08 15.64 -15.96
N ILE A 125 16.14 14.73 -15.70
CA ILE A 125 15.42 14.67 -14.42
C ILE A 125 16.38 14.37 -13.26
N THR A 126 17.41 13.54 -13.48
CA THR A 126 18.48 13.28 -12.49
C THR A 126 19.22 14.56 -12.12
N ALA A 127 19.67 15.34 -13.10
CA ALA A 127 20.38 16.59 -12.86
C ALA A 127 19.50 17.66 -12.18
N GLU A 128 18.21 17.73 -12.55
CA GLU A 128 17.24 18.60 -11.89
C GLU A 128 17.05 18.21 -10.41
N ALA A 129 16.90 16.92 -10.12
CA ALA A 129 16.76 16.42 -8.76
C ALA A 129 18.00 16.69 -7.90
N GLU A 130 19.21 16.46 -8.43
CA GLU A 130 20.47 16.77 -7.73
C GLU A 130 20.60 18.27 -7.46
N THR A 131 20.21 19.11 -8.42
CA THR A 131 20.20 20.57 -8.26
C THR A 131 19.20 21.01 -7.19
N TYR A 132 17.99 20.44 -7.20
CA TYR A 132 16.97 20.69 -6.18
C TYR A 132 17.48 20.34 -4.78
N LEU A 133 18.04 19.14 -4.59
CA LEU A 133 18.56 18.68 -3.30
C LEU A 133 19.73 19.55 -2.83
N LYS A 134 20.65 19.90 -3.73
CA LYS A 134 21.78 20.79 -3.43
C LYS A 134 21.32 22.18 -3.02
N LYS A 135 20.33 22.74 -3.72
CA LYS A 135 19.74 24.04 -3.37
C LYS A 135 19.04 23.99 -2.01
N LYS A 136 18.35 22.90 -1.70
CA LYS A 136 17.59 22.73 -0.46
C LYS A 136 18.51 22.52 0.75
N TYR A 137 19.47 21.61 0.65
CA TYR A 137 20.29 21.14 1.77
C TYR A 137 21.74 21.63 1.75
N GLY A 138 22.15 22.44 0.76
CA GLY A 138 23.49 23.02 0.67
C GLY A 138 24.64 22.03 0.45
N MET A 139 24.36 20.75 0.23
CA MET A 139 25.34 19.68 0.04
C MET A 139 25.07 18.90 -1.25
N ASP A 140 26.07 18.17 -1.74
CA ASP A 140 25.94 17.39 -2.95
C ASP A 140 25.25 16.03 -2.68
N PHE A 141 24.42 15.62 -3.65
CA PHE A 141 23.70 14.34 -3.65
C PHE A 141 23.93 13.61 -4.96
N THR A 142 23.78 12.30 -4.94
CA THR A 142 23.69 11.47 -6.14
C THR A 142 22.28 10.92 -6.26
N VAL A 143 21.67 11.05 -7.43
CA VAL A 143 20.34 10.49 -7.70
C VAL A 143 20.43 9.38 -8.74
N ASN A 144 19.71 8.28 -8.51
CA ASN A 144 19.67 7.13 -9.41
C ASN A 144 18.29 6.46 -9.43
N LYS A 145 18.16 5.36 -10.19
CA LYS A 145 16.94 4.53 -10.29
C LYS A 145 15.69 5.35 -10.62
N VAL A 146 15.81 6.27 -11.58
CA VAL A 146 14.68 7.05 -12.09
C VAL A 146 13.66 6.12 -12.73
N LYS A 147 12.41 6.22 -12.27
CA LYS A 147 11.26 5.48 -12.76
C LYS A 147 10.07 6.43 -12.94
N TYR A 148 9.43 6.39 -14.10
CA TYR A 148 8.23 7.16 -14.39
C TYR A 148 6.97 6.31 -14.24
N THR A 149 5.94 6.91 -13.64
CA THR A 149 4.63 6.32 -13.46
C THR A 149 3.62 7.14 -14.26
N TRP A 150 3.29 6.66 -15.46
CA TRP A 150 2.42 7.38 -16.40
C TRP A 150 1.01 7.64 -15.85
N GLN A 151 0.49 6.77 -14.99
CA GLN A 151 -0.84 6.92 -14.40
C GLN A 151 -0.96 8.16 -13.53
N THR A 152 0.13 8.55 -12.89
CA THR A 152 0.18 9.70 -11.97
C THR A 152 0.98 10.86 -12.55
N GLY A 153 1.62 10.68 -13.72
CA GLY A 153 2.54 11.66 -14.28
C GLY A 153 3.80 11.91 -13.44
N LYS A 154 4.19 10.97 -12.56
CA LYS A 154 5.24 11.19 -11.55
C LYS A 154 6.54 10.48 -11.87
N TYR A 155 7.66 11.10 -11.52
CA TYR A 155 8.96 10.43 -11.47
C TYR A 155 9.29 10.06 -10.03
N THR A 156 9.76 8.84 -9.82
CA THR A 156 10.27 8.36 -8.53
C THR A 156 11.73 7.97 -8.69
N MET A 157 12.56 8.33 -7.72
CA MET A 157 14.01 8.23 -7.81
C MET A 157 14.58 7.89 -6.44
N ARG A 158 15.85 7.46 -6.41
CA ARG A 158 16.60 7.21 -5.18
C ARG A 158 17.72 8.21 -5.05
N GLY A 159 17.62 9.08 -4.04
CA GLY A 159 18.66 10.03 -3.67
C GLY A 159 19.59 9.44 -2.62
N ARG A 160 20.85 9.86 -2.63
CA ARG A 160 21.85 9.53 -1.61
C ARG A 160 22.73 10.74 -1.34
N ALA A 161 22.83 11.13 -0.07
CA ALA A 161 23.74 12.18 0.37
C ALA A 161 25.20 11.70 0.25
N GLN A 162 26.13 12.61 -0.08
CA GLN A 162 27.55 12.29 -0.02
C GLN A 162 27.93 11.78 1.38
N ASN A 163 28.71 10.69 1.43
CA ASN A 163 29.15 9.99 2.65
C ASN A 163 28.05 9.21 3.42
N GLU A 164 26.84 9.09 2.86
CA GLU A 164 25.80 8.22 3.42
C GLU A 164 25.64 6.93 2.62
N LYS A 165 25.32 5.83 3.30
CA LYS A 165 25.09 4.51 2.67
C LYS A 165 23.62 4.26 2.33
N THR A 166 22.72 5.06 2.86
CA THR A 166 21.27 4.83 2.79
C THR A 166 20.66 5.70 1.69
N ASP A 167 19.85 5.07 0.84
CA ASP A 167 19.08 5.77 -0.17
C ASP A 167 17.77 6.30 0.44
N PHE A 168 17.32 7.47 0.00
CA PHE A 168 16.02 8.04 0.31
C PHE A 168 15.18 8.21 -0.95
N LEU A 169 13.87 8.43 -0.79
CA LEU A 169 12.95 8.64 -1.91
C LEU A 169 13.01 10.10 -2.36
N VAL A 170 13.06 10.31 -3.67
CA VAL A 170 12.82 11.60 -4.31
C VAL A 170 11.70 11.40 -5.31
N GLU A 171 10.73 12.30 -5.33
CA GLU A 171 9.62 12.29 -6.28
C GLU A 171 9.53 13.65 -6.97
N ARG A 172 9.26 13.62 -8.27
CA ARG A 172 8.83 14.78 -9.04
C ARG A 172 7.38 14.58 -9.42
N ASP A 173 6.53 15.52 -9.04
CA ASP A 173 5.11 15.45 -9.34
C ASP A 173 4.80 15.85 -10.80
N GLU A 174 3.52 15.84 -11.17
CA GLU A 174 3.07 16.21 -12.52
C GLU A 174 3.24 17.69 -12.85
N ASN A 175 3.30 18.56 -11.84
CA ASN A 175 3.53 20.00 -11.97
C ASN A 175 5.02 20.34 -12.14
N GLY A 176 5.89 19.36 -11.87
CA GLY A 176 7.34 19.49 -11.94
C GLY A 176 7.98 19.86 -10.61
N ASP A 177 7.22 19.88 -9.52
CA ASP A 177 7.73 20.13 -8.17
C ASP A 177 8.38 18.87 -7.60
N PHE A 178 9.47 19.07 -6.86
CA PHE A 178 10.20 17.99 -6.21
C PHE A 178 9.85 17.89 -4.73
N ILE A 179 9.61 16.67 -4.27
CA ILE A 179 9.51 16.31 -2.86
C ILE A 179 10.51 15.19 -2.56
N ASP A 180 11.01 15.15 -1.32
CA ASP A 180 12.00 14.17 -0.91
C ASP A 180 11.79 13.74 0.54
N SER A 181 12.31 12.56 0.88
CA SER A 181 12.26 12.03 2.25
C SER A 181 13.57 12.21 3.03
N TYR A 182 14.53 12.99 2.54
CA TYR A 182 15.86 13.10 3.18
C TYR A 182 15.76 13.71 4.57
N PHE A 183 15.07 14.84 4.72
CA PHE A 183 14.90 15.50 6.02
C PHE A 183 14.27 14.57 7.05
N PHE A 184 13.17 13.90 6.67
CA PHE A 184 12.51 12.89 7.49
C PHE A 184 13.47 11.78 7.95
N HIS A 185 14.26 11.21 7.03
CA HIS A 185 15.24 10.16 7.37
C HIS A 185 16.35 10.67 8.28
N LEU A 186 16.84 11.89 8.04
CA LEU A 186 17.88 12.54 8.81
C LEU A 186 17.44 12.76 10.26
N MET A 187 16.26 13.37 10.46
CA MET A 187 15.71 13.60 11.80
C MET A 187 15.45 12.28 12.53
N SER A 188 14.86 11.30 11.85
CA SER A 188 14.57 9.97 12.42
C SER A 188 15.84 9.21 12.80
N ARG A 189 16.91 9.32 12.01
CA ARG A 189 18.21 8.73 12.33
C ARG A 189 18.83 9.36 13.56
N ASP A 190 18.79 10.68 13.66
CA ASP A 190 19.37 11.40 14.80
C ASP A 190 18.58 11.11 16.08
N ALA A 191 17.24 11.07 16.01
CA ALA A 191 16.37 10.66 17.12
C ALA A 191 16.66 9.22 17.55
N ARG A 192 16.86 8.30 16.60
CA ARG A 192 17.22 6.92 16.90
C ARG A 192 18.54 6.83 17.66
N LYS A 193 19.57 7.58 17.25
CA LYS A 193 20.86 7.60 17.95
C LYS A 193 20.74 8.15 19.36
N GLU A 194 19.90 9.17 19.55
CA GLU A 194 19.65 9.79 20.85
C GLU A 194 18.93 8.84 21.81
N LEU A 195 17.90 8.12 21.33
CA LEU A 195 17.08 7.21 22.15
C LEU A 195 17.72 5.84 22.38
N GLU A 196 18.75 5.47 21.60
CA GLU A 196 19.36 4.14 21.69
C GLU A 196 19.85 3.74 23.10
N PRO A 197 20.48 4.61 23.90
CA PRO A 197 20.86 4.28 25.28
C PRO A 197 19.65 3.98 26.17
N GLN A 198 18.59 4.78 26.07
CA GLN A 198 17.37 4.60 26.86
C GLN A 198 16.67 3.29 26.49
N MET A 199 16.57 3.00 25.19
CA MET A 199 15.98 1.75 24.70
C MET A 199 16.75 0.51 25.16
N LYS A 200 18.10 0.57 25.18
CA LYS A 200 18.94 -0.53 25.67
C LYS A 200 18.85 -0.72 27.19
N GLY A 201 18.63 0.36 27.94
CA GLY A 201 18.50 0.32 29.40
C GLY A 201 17.15 -0.22 29.87
N GLU A 202 16.06 0.31 29.32
CA GLU A 202 14.70 0.04 29.81
C GLU A 202 14.07 -1.22 29.21
N PHE A 203 14.44 -1.59 27.98
CA PHE A 203 13.82 -2.70 27.23
C PHE A 203 14.86 -3.75 26.81
N PRO A 204 15.37 -4.57 27.75
CA PRO A 204 16.39 -5.58 27.46
C PRO A 204 15.89 -6.66 26.48
N ASP A 205 14.59 -6.94 26.47
CA ASP A 205 13.95 -7.94 25.61
C ASP A 205 13.37 -7.35 24.31
N VAL A 206 13.81 -6.15 23.90
CA VAL A 206 13.38 -5.54 22.65
C VAL A 206 13.81 -6.40 21.45
N LEU A 207 12.85 -6.78 20.61
CA LEU A 207 13.12 -7.45 19.34
C LEU A 207 13.63 -6.43 18.31
N ASN A 208 12.87 -5.35 18.16
CA ASN A 208 13.22 -4.20 17.35
C ASN A 208 12.34 -3.02 17.68
N TRP A 209 12.87 -1.82 17.47
CA TRP A 209 12.16 -0.58 17.62
C TRP A 209 12.52 0.38 16.48
N GLU A 210 11.66 1.37 16.24
CA GLU A 210 11.91 2.48 15.33
C GLU A 210 11.34 3.77 15.91
N VAL A 211 11.97 4.88 15.55
CA VAL A 211 11.46 6.22 15.79
C VAL A 211 11.39 6.94 14.46
N THR A 212 10.29 7.62 14.22
CA THR A 212 10.10 8.47 13.06
C THR A 212 9.80 9.88 13.52
N VAL A 213 10.48 10.88 12.95
CA VAL A 213 10.22 12.28 13.23
C VAL A 213 9.47 12.88 12.05
N TRP A 214 8.25 13.34 12.30
CA TRP A 214 7.41 14.02 11.33
C TRP A 214 7.38 15.52 11.58
N VAL A 215 7.49 16.28 10.51
CA VAL A 215 7.42 17.74 10.51
C VAL A 215 6.48 18.18 9.39
N GLU A 216 5.82 19.31 9.59
CA GLU A 216 5.10 19.97 8.50
C GLU A 216 6.08 20.56 7.48
N GLU A 217 5.65 20.64 6.22
CA GLU A 217 6.47 21.16 5.12
C GLU A 217 6.98 22.59 5.39
N ARG A 218 6.17 23.42 6.04
CA ARG A 218 6.55 24.78 6.44
C ARG A 218 7.75 24.76 7.40
N VAL A 219 7.70 23.92 8.42
CA VAL A 219 8.77 23.75 9.39
C VAL A 219 10.03 23.19 8.72
N GLU A 220 9.86 22.20 7.84
CA GLU A 220 10.97 21.66 7.08
C GLU A 220 11.68 22.75 6.27
N LYS A 221 10.95 23.60 5.54
CA LYS A 221 11.53 24.71 4.76
C LYS A 221 12.36 25.67 5.62
N GLU A 222 12.01 25.87 6.89
CA GLU A 222 12.73 26.74 7.81
C GLU A 222 14.03 26.10 8.38
N VAL A 223 14.13 24.77 8.34
CA VAL A 223 15.20 23.99 9.01
C VAL A 223 16.11 23.26 8.02
N ALA A 224 15.62 22.89 6.83
CA ALA A 224 16.28 22.04 5.85
C ALA A 224 17.53 22.63 5.18
N GLY A 225 17.96 23.86 5.54
CA GLY A 225 19.16 24.49 4.98
C GLY A 225 20.46 23.71 5.19
N GLU A 226 21.61 24.35 4.97
CA GLU A 226 22.94 23.71 4.79
C GLU A 226 23.40 22.72 5.89
N SER A 227 22.80 22.75 7.08
CA SER A 227 23.11 21.79 8.15
C SER A 227 21.88 21.45 8.99
N PRO A 228 20.94 20.64 8.46
CA PRO A 228 19.77 20.24 9.21
C PRO A 228 20.18 19.22 10.27
N SER A 229 19.64 19.36 11.47
CA SER A 229 19.79 18.35 12.53
C SER A 229 18.60 18.39 13.48
N LEU A 230 18.37 17.30 14.20
CA LEU A 230 17.29 17.23 15.18
C LEU A 230 17.43 18.30 16.27
N LYS A 231 18.67 18.60 16.69
CA LYS A 231 18.95 19.67 17.66
C LYS A 231 18.54 21.05 17.14
N VAL A 232 18.82 21.34 15.87
CA VAL A 232 18.43 22.60 15.23
C VAL A 232 16.90 22.68 15.12
N LEU A 233 16.23 21.59 14.70
CA LEU A 233 14.77 21.51 14.63
C LEU A 233 14.13 21.88 15.97
N ARG A 234 14.51 21.17 17.04
CA ARG A 234 13.96 21.36 18.39
C ARG A 234 14.30 22.73 18.99
N GLY A 235 15.42 23.32 18.61
CA GLY A 235 15.80 24.68 19.00
C GLY A 235 14.98 25.78 18.31
N LYS A 236 14.43 25.50 17.13
CA LYS A 236 13.64 26.46 16.34
C LYS A 236 12.14 26.36 16.59
N THR A 237 11.62 25.15 16.79
CA THR A 237 10.18 24.93 16.90
C THR A 237 9.84 23.73 17.78
N GLN A 238 8.61 23.73 18.28
CA GLN A 238 7.96 22.59 18.92
C GLN A 238 6.93 21.93 17.98
N ASP A 239 6.81 22.43 16.76
CA ASP A 239 5.88 21.94 15.74
C ASP A 239 6.47 20.74 14.98
N TYR A 240 6.68 19.65 15.72
CA TYR A 240 7.16 18.37 15.21
C TYR A 240 6.57 17.25 16.07
N LYS A 241 6.48 16.04 15.53
CA LYS A 241 6.00 14.86 16.26
C LYS A 241 6.93 13.69 16.06
N GLU A 242 7.25 13.00 17.15
CA GLU A 242 7.95 11.73 17.10
C GLU A 242 6.95 10.58 17.26
N LYS A 243 7.10 9.53 16.45
CA LYS A 243 6.37 8.27 16.64
C LYS A 243 7.38 7.18 16.94
N LEU A 244 7.33 6.68 18.15
CA LEU A 244 8.16 5.58 18.63
C LEU A 244 7.34 4.30 18.58
N ARG A 245 7.87 3.26 17.92
CA ARG A 245 7.26 1.93 17.89
C ARG A 245 8.25 0.91 18.42
N ILE A 246 7.81 0.10 19.38
CA ILE A 246 8.66 -0.83 20.12
C ILE A 246 8.01 -2.22 20.06
N ASN A 247 8.78 -3.24 19.69
CA ASN A 247 8.36 -4.64 19.78
C ASN A 247 9.21 -5.33 20.84
N VAL A 248 8.57 -5.87 21.87
CA VAL A 248 9.22 -6.52 23.01
C VAL A 248 8.85 -8.00 23.01
N VAL A 249 9.82 -8.88 23.28
CA VAL A 249 9.57 -10.31 23.42
C VAL A 249 9.41 -10.67 24.88
N LYS A 250 8.21 -10.43 25.40
CA LYS A 250 7.81 -10.74 26.77
C LYS A 250 6.32 -11.01 26.78
N LYS A 251 5.92 -12.08 27.48
CA LYS A 251 4.50 -12.34 27.75
C LYS A 251 4.04 -11.43 28.88
N VAL A 252 3.13 -10.51 28.56
CA VAL A 252 2.54 -9.60 29.54
C VAL A 252 1.19 -10.16 30.00
N GLY A 253 0.90 -10.05 31.29
CA GLY A 253 -0.38 -10.39 31.90
C GLY A 253 -0.53 -9.67 33.23
N ASP A 254 -1.60 -9.95 33.98
CA ASP A 254 -1.95 -9.24 35.23
C ASP A 254 -0.80 -9.12 36.23
N SER A 255 0.05 -10.15 36.35
CA SER A 255 1.17 -10.14 37.29
C SER A 255 2.41 -9.36 36.82
N SER A 256 2.50 -9.01 35.53
CA SER A 256 3.67 -8.34 34.93
C SER A 256 3.36 -6.97 34.33
N VAL A 257 2.09 -6.59 34.19
CA VAL A 257 1.65 -5.31 33.61
C VAL A 257 2.20 -4.11 34.39
N GLY A 258 2.16 -4.13 35.72
CA GLY A 258 2.70 -3.04 36.55
C GLY A 258 4.23 -2.88 36.46
N GLU A 259 4.99 -3.94 36.12
CA GLU A 259 6.43 -3.82 35.85
C GLU A 259 6.66 -3.11 34.51
N GLU A 260 5.90 -3.47 33.49
CA GLU A 260 5.98 -2.84 32.17
C GLU A 260 5.52 -1.39 32.19
N ALA A 261 4.46 -1.08 32.94
CA ALA A 261 4.01 0.28 33.15
C ALA A 261 5.12 1.17 33.77
N LYS A 262 5.92 0.64 34.71
CA LYS A 262 7.07 1.37 35.27
C LYS A 262 8.17 1.63 34.25
N ARG A 263 8.50 0.66 33.39
CA ARG A 263 9.48 0.83 32.31
C ARG A 263 9.03 1.89 31.31
N LEU A 264 7.75 1.84 30.94
CA LEU A 264 7.12 2.84 30.07
C LEU A 264 7.08 4.21 30.73
N SER A 265 6.80 4.29 32.03
CA SER A 265 6.87 5.54 32.80
C SER A 265 8.26 6.17 32.73
N SER A 266 9.34 5.38 32.93
CA SER A 266 10.72 5.87 32.81
C SER A 266 11.01 6.45 31.41
N LEU A 267 10.55 5.77 30.36
CA LEU A 267 10.66 6.28 28.99
C LEU A 267 9.86 7.57 28.79
N PHE A 268 8.62 7.64 29.29
CA PHE A 268 7.76 8.82 29.15
C PHE A 268 8.35 10.01 29.91
N ASP A 269 8.88 9.79 31.11
CA ASP A 269 9.58 10.81 31.90
C ASP A 269 10.82 11.33 31.18
N TYR A 270 11.61 10.45 30.55
CA TYR A 270 12.75 10.86 29.73
C TYR A 270 12.30 11.73 28.55
N LEU A 271 11.28 11.33 27.80
CA LEU A 271 10.78 12.07 26.64
C LEU A 271 10.18 13.42 27.04
N ASN A 272 9.33 13.45 28.07
CA ASN A 272 8.72 14.66 28.62
C ASN A 272 9.78 15.60 29.22
N GLY A 273 10.76 15.08 29.96
CA GLY A 273 11.86 15.85 30.54
C GLY A 273 12.73 16.54 29.49
N ASN A 274 12.87 15.93 28.30
CA ASN A 274 13.56 16.51 27.15
C ASN A 274 12.64 17.33 26.23
N LYS A 275 11.37 17.56 26.64
CA LYS A 275 10.34 18.29 25.87
C LYS A 275 10.13 17.71 24.47
N ILE A 276 10.12 16.39 24.37
CA ILE A 276 9.89 15.65 23.12
C ILE A 276 8.39 15.35 23.01
N GLN A 277 7.74 15.88 21.97
CA GLN A 277 6.36 15.51 21.65
C GLN A 277 6.35 14.16 20.93
N ALA A 278 5.90 13.13 21.65
CA ALA A 278 5.93 11.76 21.15
C ALA A 278 4.57 11.06 21.23
N SER A 279 4.31 10.25 20.21
CA SER A 279 3.40 9.13 20.26
C SER A 279 4.21 7.85 20.45
N VAL A 280 3.71 6.93 21.27
CA VAL A 280 4.39 5.67 21.59
C VAL A 280 3.45 4.51 21.34
N GLN A 281 3.94 3.53 20.59
CA GLN A 281 3.27 2.26 20.38
C GLN A 281 4.20 1.13 20.85
N VAL A 282 3.71 0.28 21.76
CA VAL A 282 4.46 -0.88 22.24
C VAL A 282 3.64 -2.14 22.03
N ASN A 283 4.26 -3.15 21.42
CA ASN A 283 3.65 -4.45 21.22
C ASN A 283 4.48 -5.51 21.93
N TYR A 284 3.81 -6.32 22.74
CA TYR A 284 4.41 -7.38 23.55
C TYR A 284 4.10 -8.74 22.95
N TYR A 285 5.13 -9.47 22.53
CA TYR A 285 4.98 -10.77 21.88
C TYR A 285 5.39 -11.92 22.79
N ASP A 286 4.66 -13.02 22.71
CA ASP A 286 4.99 -14.28 23.36
C ASP A 286 6.39 -14.76 22.92
N PRO A 287 7.24 -15.20 23.85
CA PRO A 287 8.59 -15.68 23.55
C PRO A 287 8.68 -16.78 22.48
N SER A 288 7.62 -17.54 22.24
CA SER A 288 7.54 -18.53 21.16
C SER A 288 7.74 -17.93 19.76
N ILE A 289 7.56 -16.61 19.58
CA ILE A 289 7.83 -15.93 18.31
C ILE A 289 9.29 -16.13 17.84
N LYS A 290 10.25 -16.13 18.77
CA LYS A 290 11.67 -16.39 18.48
C LYS A 290 11.91 -17.85 18.09
N GLN A 291 11.17 -18.79 18.68
CA GLN A 291 11.26 -20.22 18.36
C GLN A 291 10.81 -20.53 16.93
N LYS A 292 9.99 -19.65 16.34
CA LYS A 292 9.57 -19.70 14.93
C LYS A 292 10.57 -19.06 13.97
N GLY A 293 11.75 -18.66 14.46
CA GLY A 293 12.81 -18.04 13.65
C GLY A 293 12.58 -16.56 13.33
N ILE A 294 11.60 -15.91 13.97
CA ILE A 294 11.31 -14.50 13.75
C ILE A 294 12.26 -13.66 14.63
N GLN A 295 13.18 -12.95 13.98
CA GLN A 295 14.19 -12.11 14.65
C GLN A 295 13.82 -10.62 14.66
N LYS A 296 12.82 -10.20 13.87
CA LYS A 296 12.37 -8.81 13.73
C LYS A 296 10.91 -8.77 13.28
N ILE A 297 10.12 -7.83 13.82
CA ILE A 297 8.79 -7.50 13.29
C ILE A 297 8.91 -6.48 12.17
N ASP A 298 8.25 -6.76 11.04
CA ASP A 298 8.00 -5.78 9.98
C ASP A 298 6.84 -4.86 10.41
N PHE A 299 7.14 -3.60 10.74
CA PHE A 299 6.14 -2.61 11.18
C PHE A 299 5.04 -2.33 10.15
N GLN A 300 5.23 -2.69 8.87
CA GLN A 300 4.21 -2.55 7.83
C GLN A 300 3.29 -3.77 7.74
N LYS A 301 3.63 -4.87 8.40
CA LYS A 301 2.92 -6.16 8.31
C LYS A 301 2.65 -6.75 9.68
N GLN A 302 2.37 -5.88 10.65
CA GLN A 302 2.18 -6.26 12.06
C GLN A 302 1.11 -7.37 12.22
N LEU A 303 0.03 -7.31 11.45
CA LEU A 303 -1.06 -8.29 11.44
C LEU A 303 -0.61 -9.75 11.21
N ARG A 304 0.57 -9.96 10.61
CA ARG A 304 1.12 -11.32 10.42
C ARG A 304 1.59 -11.96 11.72
N TYR A 305 1.72 -11.18 12.78
CA TYR A 305 2.30 -11.58 14.06
C TYR A 305 1.29 -11.53 15.22
N ASP A 306 0.04 -11.15 14.96
CA ASP A 306 -1.01 -10.97 15.98
C ASP A 306 -1.26 -12.24 16.81
N GLN A 307 -1.09 -13.43 16.22
CA GLN A 307 -1.21 -14.71 16.93
C GLN A 307 -0.18 -14.88 18.08
N TYR A 308 0.85 -14.06 18.12
CA TYR A 308 1.85 -14.03 19.18
C TYR A 308 1.71 -12.80 20.08
N LEU A 309 0.79 -11.88 19.78
CA LEU A 309 0.61 -10.65 20.56
C LEU A 309 -0.06 -10.99 21.89
N THR A 310 0.53 -10.51 22.99
CA THR A 310 0.08 -10.78 24.37
C THR A 310 -0.38 -9.51 25.07
N ALA A 311 0.16 -8.36 24.68
CA ALA A 311 -0.36 -7.06 25.08
C ALA A 311 0.04 -5.99 24.08
N SER A 312 -0.65 -4.85 24.11
CA SER A 312 -0.23 -3.65 23.41
C SER A 312 -0.55 -2.38 24.17
N LEU A 313 0.15 -1.31 23.82
CA LEU A 313 -0.11 0.05 24.26
C LEU A 313 0.01 0.97 23.04
N GLU A 314 -0.98 1.82 22.81
CA GLU A 314 -0.90 2.91 21.83
C GLU A 314 -1.27 4.24 22.48
N VAL A 315 -0.30 5.15 22.53
CA VAL A 315 -0.42 6.48 23.12
C VAL A 315 -0.15 7.52 22.05
N ASN A 316 -1.13 8.36 21.78
CA ASN A 316 -1.01 9.45 20.79
C ASN A 316 -0.23 10.66 21.32
N ASP A 317 -0.30 10.91 22.62
CA ASP A 317 0.39 12.01 23.29
C ASP A 317 0.81 11.55 24.70
N ILE A 318 2.11 11.38 24.90
CA ILE A 318 2.67 10.94 26.18
C ILE A 318 2.50 11.95 27.31
N SER A 319 2.22 13.23 27.00
CA SER A 319 2.03 14.26 28.03
C SER A 319 0.74 14.06 28.83
N ALA A 320 -0.21 13.27 28.31
CA ALA A 320 -1.43 12.88 28.99
C ALA A 320 -1.22 11.84 30.11
N PHE A 321 -0.06 11.17 30.14
CA PHE A 321 0.23 10.08 31.06
C PHE A 321 1.17 10.54 32.18
N GLN A 322 0.58 11.02 33.28
CA GLN A 322 1.33 11.60 34.42
C GLN A 322 1.57 10.62 35.57
N SER A 323 1.02 9.40 35.51
CA SER A 323 1.21 8.37 36.53
C SER A 323 1.40 7.00 35.91
N THR A 324 2.12 6.13 36.63
CA THR A 324 2.28 4.71 36.24
C THR A 324 0.93 3.99 36.18
N GLU A 325 -0.01 4.32 37.06
CA GLU A 325 -1.36 3.76 37.08
C GLU A 325 -2.10 4.05 35.77
N ALA A 326 -2.03 5.29 35.25
CA ALA A 326 -2.65 5.63 33.98
C ALA A 326 -2.03 4.86 32.79
N ILE A 327 -0.74 4.55 32.87
CA ILE A 327 -0.06 3.75 31.85
C ILE A 327 -0.49 2.28 31.96
N GLU A 328 -0.57 1.75 33.18
CA GLU A 328 -1.03 0.38 33.45
C GLU A 328 -2.44 0.14 32.90
N ASP A 329 -3.37 1.06 33.18
CA ASP A 329 -4.75 1.02 32.67
C ASP A 329 -4.86 1.10 31.13
N ALA A 330 -3.84 1.66 30.47
CA ALA A 330 -3.80 1.79 29.01
C ALA A 330 -3.13 0.60 28.30
N ILE A 331 -2.49 -0.32 29.05
CA ILE A 331 -1.95 -1.55 28.46
C ILE A 331 -3.10 -2.53 28.26
N GLU A 332 -3.40 -2.83 27.00
CA GLU A 332 -4.38 -3.85 26.63
C GLU A 332 -3.71 -5.22 26.66
N VAL A 333 -4.15 -6.10 27.55
CA VAL A 333 -3.68 -7.51 27.62
C VAL A 333 -4.61 -8.40 26.80
N TYR A 334 -4.04 -9.33 26.04
CA TYR A 334 -4.75 -10.28 25.19
C TYR A 334 -4.52 -11.73 25.67
N ASP A 335 -5.57 -12.55 25.61
CA ASP A 335 -5.59 -13.95 26.05
C ASP A 335 -5.04 -14.95 25.02
#